data_AF-A0A936W7H7-F1
#
_entry.id   AF-A0A936W7H7-F1
#
_cell.length_a   1.000
_cell.length_b   1.000
_cell.length_c   1.000
_cell.angle_alpha   90.00
_cell.angle_beta   90.00
_cell.angle_gamma   90.00
#
_symmetry.space_group_name_H-M   'P 1'
#
loop_
_entity.id
_entity.type
_entity.pdbx_description
1 polymer ?
#
loop_
_entity_poly.entity_id
_entity_poly.type
_entity_poly.pdbx_seq_one_letter_code
_entity_poly.pdbx_strand_id
1 'polypeptide(L)'
;MKTLLSITAVFECLTGIALIAIPSTIVPMLLGIPFDDDRLHVISGITGAALISIGMVCWLLRNSGASALAIVKSVLFYNVAGTLILLYAILGLQMTAIGLWPVTIIHFVMAMWCMAVLVKK
;
A
#
# COMPACT_ATOMS: atom_id res chain seq x y z
N MET A 1 -8.37 -0.08 16.34
CA MET A 1 -7.23 0.64 15.73
C MET A 1 -5.94 -0.17 15.78
N LYS A 2 -5.49 -0.66 16.95
CA LYS A 2 -4.24 -1.45 17.09
C LYS A 2 -4.08 -2.57 16.07
N THR A 3 -5.05 -3.48 15.94
CA THR A 3 -4.98 -4.62 15.01
C THR A 3 -4.85 -4.17 13.55
N LEU A 4 -5.69 -3.24 13.11
CA LEU A 4 -5.66 -2.66 11.77
C LEU A 4 -4.28 -2.04 11.47
N LEU A 5 -3.74 -1.24 12.39
CA LEU A 5 -2.44 -0.57 12.21
C LEU A 5 -1.27 -1.56 12.25
N SER A 6 -1.32 -2.60 13.09
CA SER A 6 -0.32 -3.67 13.07
C SER A 6 -0.30 -4.42 11.75
N ILE A 7 -1.48 -4.78 11.22
CA ILE A 7 -1.60 -5.49 9.94
C ILE A 7 -1.10 -4.61 8.80
N THR A 8 -1.56 -3.35 8.75
CA THR A 8 -1.06 -2.36 7.77
C THR A 8 0.46 -2.27 7.84
N ALA A 9 1.03 -2.14 9.04
CA ALA A 9 2.47 -2.05 9.21
C ALA A 9 3.23 -3.23 8.60
N VAL A 10 2.76 -4.46 8.82
CA VAL A 10 3.40 -5.65 8.26
C VAL A 10 3.29 -5.67 6.73
N PHE A 11 2.11 -5.43 6.18
CA PHE A 11 1.91 -5.42 4.72
C PHE A 11 2.77 -4.37 4.01
N GLU A 12 2.76 -3.13 4.51
CA GLU A 12 3.51 -2.02 3.90
C GLU A 12 5.02 -2.23 4.03
N CYS A 13 5.51 -2.68 5.18
CA CYS A 13 6.93 -2.98 5.36
C CYS A 13 7.39 -4.13 4.46
N LEU A 14 6.65 -5.24 4.40
CA LEU A 14 7.03 -6.38 3.54
C LEU A 14 7.02 -5.99 2.06
N THR A 15 5.98 -5.27 1.63
CA THR A 15 5.87 -4.80 0.23
C THR A 15 6.98 -3.81 -0.08
N GLY A 16 7.26 -2.87 0.82
CA GLY A 16 8.31 -1.87 0.62
C GLY A 16 9.71 -2.47 0.59
N ILE A 17 9.99 -3.45 1.46
CA ILE A 17 11.25 -4.22 1.42
C ILE A 17 11.35 -4.98 0.10
N ALA A 18 10.29 -5.64 -0.36
CA ALA A 18 10.30 -6.38 -1.62
C ALA A 18 10.54 -5.46 -2.83
N LEU A 19 9.94 -4.27 -2.86
CA LEU A 19 10.17 -3.25 -3.90
C LEU A 19 11.60 -2.68 -3.90
N ILE A 20 12.32 -2.75 -2.79
CA ILE A 20 13.73 -2.31 -2.73
C ILE A 20 14.67 -3.47 -3.06
N ALA A 21 14.43 -4.66 -2.49
CA ALA A 21 15.36 -5.78 -2.55
C ALA A 21 15.25 -6.61 -3.84
N ILE A 22 14.04 -6.80 -4.36
CA ILE A 22 13.77 -7.64 -5.53
C ILE A 22 12.81 -6.96 -6.54
N PRO A 23 13.07 -5.69 -6.92
CA PRO A 23 12.14 -4.92 -7.75
C PRO A 23 11.90 -5.56 -9.13
N SER A 24 12.92 -6.22 -9.69
CA SER A 24 12.85 -6.94 -10.98
C SER A 24 11.85 -8.09 -10.99
N THR A 25 11.43 -8.57 -9.83
CA THR A 25 10.37 -9.59 -9.69
C THR A 25 9.03 -8.94 -9.36
N ILE A 26 9.03 -7.98 -8.43
CA ILE A 26 7.81 -7.40 -7.88
C ILE A 26 7.13 -6.47 -8.90
N VAL A 27 7.88 -5.61 -9.58
CA VAL A 27 7.29 -4.63 -10.50
C VAL A 27 6.62 -5.30 -11.71
N PRO A 28 7.23 -6.29 -12.39
CA PRO A 28 6.53 -7.02 -13.45
C PRO A 28 5.32 -7.80 -12.95
N MET A 29 5.40 -8.38 -11.74
CA MET A 29 4.25 -9.08 -11.14
C MET A 29 3.07 -8.12 -10.89
N LEU A 30 3.35 -6.91 -10.39
CA LEU A 30 2.34 -5.92 -10.03
C LEU A 30 1.79 -5.15 -11.22
N LEU A 31 2.63 -4.78 -12.19
CA LEU A 31 2.30 -3.86 -13.27
C LEU A 31 2.34 -4.52 -14.65
N GLY A 32 2.89 -5.72 -14.80
CA GLY A 32 2.88 -6.46 -16.06
C GLY A 32 3.82 -5.87 -17.10
N ILE A 33 4.76 -5.03 -16.68
CA ILE A 33 5.77 -4.41 -17.54
C ILE A 33 7.14 -5.06 -17.32
N PRO A 34 7.99 -5.14 -18.35
CA PRO A 34 9.40 -5.45 -18.18
C PRO A 34 10.08 -4.49 -17.20
N PHE A 35 11.10 -4.98 -16.50
CA PHE A 35 11.87 -4.19 -15.55
C PHE A 35 13.31 -4.00 -16.07
N ASP A 36 13.42 -3.26 -17.17
CA ASP A 36 14.64 -3.05 -17.95
C ASP A 36 15.10 -1.57 -17.97
N ASP A 37 14.43 -0.70 -17.22
CA ASP A 37 14.72 0.74 -17.14
C ASP A 37 15.29 1.12 -15.76
N ASP A 38 16.49 1.70 -15.72
CA ASP A 38 17.15 2.17 -14.50
C ASP A 38 16.30 3.20 -13.72
N ARG A 39 15.45 3.96 -14.41
CA ARG A 39 14.52 4.91 -13.78
C ARG A 39 13.47 4.17 -12.94
N LEU A 40 13.05 2.97 -13.37
CA LEU A 40 12.11 2.14 -12.62
C LEU A 40 12.75 1.58 -11.34
N HIS A 41 14.06 1.32 -11.33
CA HIS A 41 14.79 0.98 -10.09
C HIS A 41 14.69 2.10 -9.05
N VAL A 42 14.94 3.35 -9.47
CA VAL A 42 14.86 4.51 -8.56
C VAL A 42 13.43 4.72 -8.06
N ILE A 43 12.44 4.68 -8.95
CA ILE A 43 11.03 4.86 -8.59
C ILE A 43 10.55 3.74 -7.66
N SER A 44 10.90 2.47 -7.94
CA SER A 44 10.56 1.33 -7.08
C SER A 44 11.20 1.48 -5.70
N GLY A 45 12.46 1.91 -5.62
CA GLY A 45 13.16 2.14 -4.35
C GLY A 45 12.51 3.25 -3.52
N ILE A 46 12.18 4.40 -4.14
CA ILE A 46 11.49 5.50 -3.47
C ILE A 46 10.10 5.06 -2.99
N THR A 47 9.37 4.34 -3.83
CA THR A 47 8.05 3.79 -3.48
C THR A 47 8.18 2.86 -2.29
N GLY A 48 9.14 1.93 -2.31
CA GLY A 48 9.37 1.00 -1.21
C GLY A 48 9.76 1.69 0.10
N ALA A 49 10.61 2.72 0.04
CA ALA A 49 10.97 3.54 1.21
C ALA A 49 9.76 4.29 1.79
N ALA A 50 8.86 4.78 0.93
CA ALA A 50 7.61 5.40 1.36
C ALA A 50 6.68 4.39 2.07
N LEU A 51 6.52 3.17 1.53
CA LEU A 51 5.72 2.12 2.16
C LEU A 51 6.28 1.72 3.53
N ILE A 52 7.60 1.52 3.63
CA ILE A 52 8.26 1.24 4.91
C ILE A 52 8.00 2.37 5.91
N SER A 53 8.06 3.63 5.47
CA SER A 53 7.77 4.79 6.33
C SER A 53 6.32 4.77 6.86
N ILE A 54 5.34 4.44 6.00
CA ILE A 54 3.94 4.23 6.41
C ILE A 54 3.86 3.09 7.43
N GLY A 55 4.54 1.98 7.17
CA GLY A 55 4.53 0.84 8.07
C GLY A 55 5.16 1.15 9.44
N MET A 56 6.25 1.91 9.48
CA MET A 56 6.88 2.39 10.71
C MET A 56 5.93 3.27 11.53
N VAL A 57 5.30 4.28 10.94
CA VAL A 57 4.37 5.15 11.69
C VAL A 57 3.14 4.39 12.17
N CYS A 58 2.62 3.45 11.36
CA CYS A 58 1.53 2.55 11.75
C CYS A 58 1.94 1.70 12.96
N TRP A 59 3.14 1.11 12.95
CA TRP A 59 3.64 0.31 14.05
C TRP A 59 3.83 1.16 15.31
N LEU A 60 4.60 2.25 15.22
CA LEU A 60 4.98 3.07 16.38
C LEU A 60 3.76 3.69 17.09
N LEU A 61 2.76 4.14 16.32
CA LEU A 61 1.63 4.88 16.86
C LEU A 61 0.39 4.02 17.11
N ARG A 62 0.46 2.70 16.92
CA ARG A 62 -0.72 1.78 17.01
C ARG A 62 -1.46 1.79 18.36
N ASN A 63 -0.79 2.19 19.44
CA ASN A 63 -1.36 2.27 20.78
C ASN A 63 -1.62 3.73 21.24
N SER A 64 -1.36 4.72 20.38
CA SER A 64 -1.28 6.13 20.76
C SER A 64 -2.61 6.87 20.53
N GLY A 65 -3.71 6.41 21.15
CA GLY A 65 -4.99 7.12 21.26
C GLY A 65 -5.40 8.01 20.08
N ALA A 66 -5.22 9.33 20.23
CA ALA A 66 -5.53 10.35 19.22
C ALA A 66 -4.60 10.28 17.99
N SER A 67 -3.30 10.05 18.18
CA SER A 67 -2.35 9.84 17.08
C SER A 67 -2.69 8.60 16.26
N ALA A 68 -3.12 7.51 16.91
CA ALA A 68 -3.59 6.31 16.20
C ALA A 68 -4.80 6.62 15.30
N LEU A 69 -5.70 7.50 15.74
CA LEU A 69 -6.83 7.94 14.93
C LEU A 69 -6.40 8.74 13.71
N ALA A 70 -5.45 9.67 13.89
CA ALA A 70 -4.90 10.45 12.79
C ALA A 70 -4.24 9.54 11.74
N ILE A 71 -3.45 8.55 12.17
CA ILE A 71 -2.85 7.57 11.26
C ILE A 71 -3.91 6.75 10.53
N VAL A 72 -4.99 6.29 11.19
CA VAL A 72 -6.09 5.58 10.50
C VAL A 72 -6.74 6.44 9.42
N LYS A 73 -6.92 7.75 9.64
CA LYS A 73 -7.44 8.67 8.61
C LYS A 73 -6.48 8.81 7.42
N SER A 74 -5.17 8.91 7.68
CA SER A 74 -4.16 8.97 6.61
C SER A 74 -4.08 7.66 5.81
N VAL A 75 -4.11 6.51 6.49
CA VAL A 75 -4.11 5.18 5.86
C VAL A 75 -5.39 4.93 5.08
N LEU A 76 -6.54 5.45 5.54
CA LEU A 76 -7.78 5.43 4.77
C LEU A 76 -7.61 6.16 3.43
N PHE A 77 -7.11 7.40 3.45
CA PHE A 77 -6.86 8.17 2.24
C PHE A 77 -5.92 7.42 1.29
N TYR A 78 -4.80 6.90 1.81
CA TYR A 78 -3.84 6.12 1.04
C TYR A 78 -4.49 4.91 0.36
N ASN A 79 -5.28 4.11 1.09
CA ASN A 79 -5.95 2.94 0.52
C ASN A 79 -7.00 3.31 -0.53
N VAL A 80 -7.77 4.39 -0.32
CA VAL A 80 -8.74 4.87 -1.32
C VAL A 80 -8.02 5.34 -2.58
N ALA A 81 -6.98 6.18 -2.43
CA ALA A 81 -6.18 6.66 -3.55
C ALA A 81 -5.53 5.51 -4.31
N GLY A 82 -4.92 4.55 -3.61
CA GLY A 82 -4.32 3.35 -4.19
C GLY A 82 -5.35 2.51 -4.96
N THR A 83 -6.53 2.29 -4.38
CA THR A 83 -7.63 1.57 -5.05
C THR A 83 -8.03 2.26 -6.36
N LEU A 84 -8.22 3.58 -6.34
CA LEU A 84 -8.64 4.34 -7.53
C LEU A 84 -7.56 4.35 -8.61
N ILE A 85 -6.29 4.52 -8.23
CA ILE A 85 -5.16 4.50 -9.17
C ILE A 85 -5.04 3.11 -9.83
N LEU A 86 -5.19 2.03 -9.06
CA LEU A 86 -5.10 0.68 -9.60
C LEU A 86 -6.33 0.31 -10.46
N LEU A 87 -7.53 0.77 -10.08
CA LEU A 87 -8.70 0.64 -10.93
C LEU A 87 -8.53 1.40 -12.25
N TYR A 88 -7.92 2.58 -12.23
CA TYR A 88 -7.56 3.30 -13.45
C TYR A 88 -6.53 2.52 -14.28
N ALA A 89 -5.53 1.89 -13.67
CA ALA A 89 -4.58 1.03 -14.37
C ALA A 89 -5.27 -0.16 -15.05
N ILE A 90 -6.22 -0.80 -14.38
CA ILE A 90 -6.98 -1.96 -14.90
C ILE A 90 -7.98 -1.52 -15.99
N LEU A 91 -8.80 -0.52 -15.73
CA LEU A 91 -9.95 -0.17 -16.56
C LEU A 91 -9.63 0.90 -17.62
N GLY A 92 -8.78 1.87 -17.27
CA GLY A 92 -8.37 2.97 -18.13
C GLY A 92 -7.18 2.63 -19.01
N LEU A 93 -6.11 2.08 -18.41
CA LEU A 93 -4.90 1.68 -19.13
C LEU A 93 -4.92 0.23 -19.62
N GLN A 94 -5.96 -0.54 -19.28
CA GLN A 94 -6.15 -1.93 -19.71
C GLN A 94 -4.98 -2.86 -19.35
N MET A 95 -4.30 -2.60 -18.23
CA MET A 95 -3.18 -3.43 -17.76
C MET A 95 -3.70 -4.77 -17.20
N THR A 96 -3.01 -5.87 -17.50
CA THR A 96 -3.47 -7.24 -17.17
C THR A 96 -2.51 -8.04 -16.28
N ALA A 97 -1.74 -7.37 -15.43
CA ALA A 97 -0.80 -8.04 -14.54
C ALA A 97 -1.48 -8.87 -13.44
N ILE A 98 -0.86 -9.99 -13.07
CA ILE A 98 -1.41 -10.91 -12.04
C ILE A 98 -1.56 -10.24 -10.68
N GLY A 99 -0.73 -9.25 -10.35
CA GLY A 99 -0.76 -8.52 -9.09
C GLY A 99 -1.78 -7.38 -9.01
N LEU A 100 -2.31 -6.87 -10.13
CA LEU A 100 -3.20 -5.69 -10.14
C LEU A 100 -4.47 -5.92 -9.32
N TRP A 101 -5.23 -6.97 -9.65
CA TRP A 101 -6.47 -7.28 -8.95
C TRP A 101 -6.26 -7.59 -7.47
N PRO A 102 -5.32 -8.48 -7.08
CA PRO A 102 -5.03 -8.73 -5.67
C PRO A 102 -4.71 -7.46 -4.87
N VAL A 103 -3.83 -6.60 -5.37
CA VAL A 103 -3.44 -5.37 -4.65
C VAL A 103 -4.58 -4.37 -4.58
N THR A 104 -5.38 -4.23 -5.66
CA THR A 104 -6.59 -3.40 -5.66
C THR A 104 -7.58 -3.86 -4.60
N ILE A 105 -7.84 -5.16 -4.50
CA ILE A 105 -8.77 -5.74 -3.52
C ILE A 105 -8.24 -5.53 -2.09
N ILE A 106 -6.94 -5.73 -1.86
CA ILE A 106 -6.33 -5.52 -0.54
C ILE A 106 -6.50 -4.06 -0.10
N HIS A 107 -6.19 -3.08 -0.95
CA HIS A 107 -6.39 -1.67 -0.62
C HIS A 107 -7.86 -1.35 -0.36
N PHE A 108 -8.77 -1.85 -1.19
CA PHE A 108 -10.20 -1.64 -0.99
C PHE A 108 -10.70 -2.19 0.35
N VAL A 109 -10.33 -3.44 0.69
CA VAL A 109 -10.69 -4.08 1.96
C VAL A 109 -10.11 -3.30 3.15
N MET A 110 -8.86 -2.86 3.05
CA MET A 110 -8.21 -2.08 4.10
C MET A 110 -8.85 -0.69 4.27
N ALA A 111 -9.28 -0.03 3.19
CA ALA A 111 -10.07 1.21 3.25
C ALA A 111 -11.40 0.98 3.98
N MET A 112 -12.13 -0.07 3.63
CA MET A 112 -13.39 -0.42 4.30
C MET A 112 -13.19 -0.71 5.79
N TRP A 113 -12.09 -1.37 6.16
CA TRP A 113 -11.77 -1.61 7.56
C TRP A 113 -11.41 -0.31 8.30
N CYS A 114 -10.66 0.60 7.67
CA CYS A 114 -10.42 1.93 8.23
C CYS A 114 -11.73 2.68 8.50
N MET A 115 -12.64 2.71 7.51
CA MET A 115 -13.97 3.32 7.66
C MET A 115 -14.77 2.71 8.82
N ALA A 116 -14.82 1.38 8.89
CA ALA A 116 -15.55 0.69 9.95
C ALA A 116 -14.99 1.00 11.35
N VAL A 117 -13.67 1.18 11.48
CA VAL A 117 -13.03 1.59 12.74
C VAL A 117 -13.32 3.05 13.08
N LEU A 118 -13.39 3.94 12.09
CA LEU A 118 -13.67 5.36 12.29
C LEU A 118 -15.14 5.63 12.67
N VAL A 119 -16.09 4.91 12.06
CA VAL A 119 -17.53 5.08 12.34
C VAL A 119 -17.92 4.56 13.72
N LYS A 120 -17.20 3.56 14.25
CA LYS A 120 -17.37 3.07 15.63
C LYS A 120 -16.66 3.96 16.68
N LYS A 121 -16.00 5.02 16.21
CA LYS A 121 -15.26 6.07 16.91
C LYS A 121 -16.14 6.91 17.83
#